data_AF-A0A9P6MS92-F1
#
_entry.id   AF-A0A9P6MS92-F1
#
_cell.length_a   1.000
_cell.length_b   1.000
_cell.length_c   1.000
_cell.angle_alpha   90.00
_cell.angle_beta   90.00
_cell.angle_gamma   90.00
#
_symmetry.space_group_name_H-M   'P 1'
#
loop_
_entity.id
_entity.type
_entity.pdbx_description
1 polymer ?
#
loop_
_entity_poly.entity_id
_entity_poly.type
_entity_poly.pdbx_seq_one_letter_code
_entity_poly.pdbx_strand_id
1 'polypeptide(L)'
;MGKSFISKLLMGVALFSAVTLARMDADDGVHPLRTHSIYMPYIDHDLQNRWFDFGGDALINTNKHIRLTSDVPSQTGYLWSRL
;
A
#
# COMPACT_ATOMS: atom_id res chain seq x y z
N MET A 1 -51.87 4.72 22.86
CA MET A 1 -50.70 5.20 22.09
C MET A 1 -49.44 4.64 22.74
N GLY A 2 -49.02 3.39 22.47
CA GLY A 2 -47.96 2.79 23.32
C GLY A 2 -47.32 1.46 22.95
N LYS A 3 -47.77 0.74 21.91
CA LYS A 3 -47.11 -0.53 21.50
C LYS A 3 -46.64 -0.52 20.04
N SER A 4 -47.42 0.09 19.15
CA SER A 4 -47.06 0.22 17.72
C SER A 4 -45.86 1.15 17.49
N PHE A 5 -45.71 2.21 18.30
CA PHE A 5 -44.57 3.13 18.18
C PHE A 5 -43.25 2.48 18.62
N ILE A 6 -43.28 1.74 19.74
CA ILE A 6 -42.12 1.01 20.27
C ILE A 6 -41.68 -0.08 19.30
N SER A 7 -42.64 -0.81 18.70
CA SER A 7 -42.35 -1.84 17.69
C SER A 7 -41.70 -1.26 16.43
N LYS A 8 -42.17 -0.10 15.93
CA LYS A 8 -41.55 0.57 14.78
C LYS A 8 -40.15 1.09 15.09
N LEU A 9 -39.93 1.60 16.31
CA LEU A 9 -38.62 2.06 16.77
C LEU A 9 -37.63 0.88 16.87
N LEU A 10 -38.05 -0.23 17.47
CA LEU A 10 -37.24 -1.45 17.57
C LEU A 10 -36.91 -2.03 16.18
N MET A 11 -37.87 -2.04 15.26
CA MET A 11 -37.62 -2.50 13.90
C MET A 11 -36.68 -1.56 13.13
N GLY A 12 -36.79 -0.25 13.35
CA GLY A 12 -35.85 0.73 12.78
C GLY A 12 -34.43 0.55 13.31
N VAL A 13 -34.25 0.30 14.61
CA VAL A 13 -32.95 0.00 15.22
C VAL A 13 -32.38 -1.32 14.69
N ALA A 14 -33.21 -2.36 14.56
CA ALA A 14 -32.79 -3.66 14.03
C ALA A 14 -32.37 -3.59 12.54
N LEU A 15 -33.08 -2.79 11.73
CA LEU A 15 -32.71 -2.54 10.34
C LEU A 15 -31.41 -1.74 10.24
N PHE A 16 -31.22 -0.74 11.11
CA PHE A 16 -30.00 0.06 11.11
C PHE A 16 -28.77 -0.74 11.56
N SER A 17 -28.92 -1.57 12.61
CA SER A 17 -27.82 -2.42 13.11
C SER A 17 -27.44 -3.52 12.11
N ALA A 18 -28.42 -4.13 11.45
CA ALA A 18 -28.17 -5.12 10.40
C ALA A 18 -27.41 -4.50 9.20
N VAL A 19 -27.73 -3.26 8.80
CA VAL A 19 -27.01 -2.55 7.74
C VAL A 19 -25.58 -2.21 8.13
N THR A 20 -25.33 -1.83 9.40
CA THR A 20 -23.95 -1.56 9.87
C THR A 20 -23.11 -2.83 9.97
N LEU A 21 -23.67 -3.93 10.47
CA LEU A 21 -22.97 -5.22 10.56
C LEU A 21 -22.66 -5.82 9.18
N ALA A 22 -23.57 -5.66 8.21
CA ALA A 22 -23.33 -6.10 6.83
C ALA A 22 -22.24 -5.29 6.11
N ARG A 23 -21.83 -4.14 6.65
CA ARG A 23 -20.79 -3.28 6.07
C ARG A 23 -19.43 -3.44 6.76
N MET A 24 -19.36 -4.24 7.82
CA MET A 24 -18.12 -4.63 8.50
C MET A 24 -17.54 -5.90 7.87
N ASP A 25 -17.34 -5.89 6.56
CA ASP A 25 -16.32 -6.77 6.00
C ASP A 25 -14.99 -6.20 6.48
N ALA A 26 -14.31 -6.96 7.33
CA ALA A 26 -12.93 -6.68 7.68
C ALA A 26 -12.15 -6.70 6.35
N ASP A 27 -11.61 -5.55 5.98
CA ASP A 27 -10.75 -5.37 4.81
C ASP A 27 -9.44 -6.13 5.07
N ASP A 28 -9.48 -7.46 4.94
CA ASP A 28 -8.33 -8.37 4.97
C ASP A 28 -7.63 -8.39 3.60
N GLY A 29 -7.68 -7.25 2.91
CA GLY A 29 -7.14 -7.05 1.58
C GLY A 29 -5.62 -6.88 1.63
N VAL A 30 -4.93 -7.42 0.62
CA VAL A 30 -3.52 -7.10 0.40
C VAL A 30 -3.41 -5.64 -0.05
N HIS A 31 -2.99 -4.76 0.85
CA HIS A 31 -2.72 -3.36 0.52
C HIS A 31 -1.28 -3.20 0.01
N PRO A 32 -1.07 -2.79 -1.25
CA PRO A 32 0.28 -2.57 -1.76
C PRO A 32 0.92 -1.37 -1.06
N LEU A 33 1.97 -1.63 -0.28
CA LEU A 33 2.74 -0.60 0.40
C LEU A 33 3.76 0.01 -0.57
N ARG A 34 3.38 1.11 -1.22
CA ARG A 34 4.26 1.84 -2.16
C ARG A 34 5.61 2.27 -1.54
N THR A 35 5.63 2.45 -0.23
CA THR A 35 6.83 2.83 0.54
C THR A 35 7.82 1.67 0.70
N HIS A 36 7.36 0.42 0.57
CA HIS A 36 8.14 -0.80 0.79
C HIS A 36 8.16 -1.71 -0.46
N SER A 37 7.74 -1.20 -1.60
CA SER A 37 7.70 -1.93 -2.86
C SER A 37 8.02 -0.98 -4.00
N ILE A 38 8.94 -1.39 -4.87
CA ILE A 38 9.43 -0.58 -5.98
C ILE A 38 9.07 -1.22 -7.32
N TYR A 39 8.54 -0.44 -8.25
CA TYR A 39 8.13 -0.87 -9.59
C TYR A 39 8.51 0.19 -10.63
N MET A 40 8.52 -0.18 -11.91
CA MET A 40 8.85 0.75 -12.99
C MET A 40 7.77 1.84 -13.15
N PRO A 41 8.13 3.10 -13.47
CA PRO A 41 9.49 3.61 -13.57
C PRO A 41 10.16 3.74 -12.19
N TYR A 42 11.38 3.24 -12.05
CA TYR A 42 12.09 3.21 -10.76
C TYR A 42 12.59 4.58 -10.29
N ILE A 43 12.49 5.59 -11.15
CA ILE A 43 12.92 6.97 -10.91
C ILE A 43 11.73 7.87 -11.22
N ASP A 44 11.46 8.80 -10.32
CA ASP A 44 10.41 9.81 -10.46
C ASP A 44 10.91 11.01 -11.29
N HIS A 45 10.21 12.14 -11.21
CA HIS A 45 10.70 13.42 -11.73
C HIS A 45 11.91 13.89 -10.89
N ASP A 46 12.90 14.48 -11.54
CA ASP A 46 14.17 14.96 -10.95
C ASP A 46 15.25 13.89 -10.69
N LEU A 47 15.23 12.77 -11.42
CA LEU A 47 16.27 11.72 -11.38
C LEU A 47 16.46 11.06 -10.00
N GLN A 48 15.45 11.15 -9.13
CA GLN A 48 15.44 10.51 -7.81
C GLN A 48 14.21 9.60 -7.65
N ASN A 49 14.29 8.66 -6.70
CA ASN A 49 13.10 7.95 -6.22
C ASN A 49 12.64 8.57 -4.90
N ARG A 50 11.33 8.76 -4.74
CA ARG A 50 10.77 9.36 -3.52
C ARG A 50 10.96 8.51 -2.27
N TRP A 51 10.80 7.18 -2.37
CA TRP A 51 10.76 6.27 -1.22
C TRP A 51 12.04 5.48 -1.03
N PHE A 52 12.85 5.34 -2.07
CA PHE A 52 14.05 4.51 -2.03
C PHE A 52 15.32 5.35 -2.23
N ASP A 53 16.35 5.00 -1.48
CA ASP A 53 17.72 5.45 -1.72
C ASP A 53 18.55 4.34 -2.36
N PHE A 54 19.48 4.70 -3.22
CA PHE A 54 20.36 3.76 -3.91
C PHE A 54 21.71 4.40 -4.19
N GLY A 55 22.75 3.58 -4.23
CA GLY A 55 24.11 4.07 -4.44
C GLY A 55 25.15 2.94 -4.45
N GLY A 56 26.41 3.32 -4.27
CA GLY A 56 27.54 2.44 -4.52
C GLY A 56 27.65 2.12 -6.01
N ASP A 57 27.76 0.85 -6.36
CA ASP A 57 27.83 0.38 -7.75
C ASP A 57 26.45 0.08 -8.38
N ALA A 58 25.35 0.46 -7.73
CA ALA A 58 24.00 0.18 -8.22
C ALA A 58 23.68 0.98 -9.50
N LEU A 59 23.18 0.27 -10.52
CA LEU A 59 22.71 0.82 -11.78
C LEU A 59 21.19 0.74 -11.87
N ILE A 60 20.54 1.91 -11.99
CA ILE A 60 19.10 2.01 -12.16
C ILE A 60 18.76 2.20 -13.64
N ASN A 61 18.20 1.16 -14.26
CA ASN A 61 17.56 1.31 -15.55
C ASN A 61 16.07 1.58 -15.32
N THR A 62 15.69 2.86 -15.38
CA THR A 62 14.37 3.40 -15.02
C THR A 62 13.21 2.53 -15.48
N ASN A 63 13.27 1.99 -16.69
CA ASN A 63 12.16 1.28 -17.32
C ASN A 63 12.41 -0.23 -17.51
N LYS A 64 13.46 -0.80 -16.91
CA LYS A 64 13.83 -2.20 -17.16
C LYS A 64 14.13 -3.00 -15.90
N HIS A 65 15.17 -2.62 -15.16
CA HIS A 65 15.57 -3.31 -13.94
C HIS A 65 16.50 -2.44 -13.09
N ILE A 66 16.64 -2.83 -11.84
CA ILE A 66 17.67 -2.36 -10.92
C ILE A 66 18.74 -3.44 -10.84
N ARG A 67 20.00 -3.08 -11.05
CA ARG A 67 21.15 -3.98 -10.88
C ARG A 67 22.00 -3.45 -9.74
N LEU A 68 22.20 -4.22 -8.68
CA LEU A 68 23.02 -3.79 -7.55
C LEU A 68 24.52 -3.83 -7.86
N THR A 69 24.96 -4.82 -8.67
CA THR A 69 26.36 -4.99 -9.05
C THR A 69 26.48 -5.52 -10.48
N SER A 70 27.56 -5.16 -11.17
CA SER A 70 27.91 -5.74 -12.47
C SER A 70 28.76 -7.00 -12.31
N ASP A 71 29.02 -7.69 -13.43
CA ASP A 71 29.87 -8.89 -13.48
C ASP A 71 31.37 -8.52 -13.44
N VAL A 72 31.75 -7.81 -12.38
CA VAL A 72 33.11 -7.31 -12.11
C VAL A 72 33.39 -7.57 -10.62
N PRO A 73 34.58 -8.05 -10.25
CA PRO A 73 34.91 -8.29 -8.85
C PRO A 73 34.89 -6.98 -8.03
N SER A 74 34.70 -7.12 -6.72
CA SER A 74 34.79 -6.02 -5.75
C SER A 74 33.76 -4.89 -5.95
N GLN A 75 32.57 -5.22 -6.44
CA GLN A 75 31.45 -4.30 -6.53
C GLN A 75 30.56 -4.35 -5.27
N THR A 76 30.01 -3.22 -4.85
CA THR A 76 29.04 -3.12 -3.75
C THR A 76 28.04 -2.01 -4.04
N GLY A 77 26.80 -2.39 -4.34
CA GLY A 77 25.67 -1.46 -4.47
C GLY A 77 24.61 -1.71 -3.41
N TYR A 78 23.79 -0.70 -3.15
CA TYR A 78 22.68 -0.80 -2.19
C TYR A 78 21.38 -0.21 -2.75
N LEU A 79 20.28 -0.64 -2.15
CA LEU A 79 18.93 -0.12 -2.33
C LEU A 79 18.20 -0.24 -1.00
N TRP A 80 17.67 0.86 -0.48
CA TRP A 80 16.99 0.89 0.82
C TRP A 80 15.71 1.73 0.77
N SER A 81 14.66 1.28 1.47
CA SER A 81 13.53 2.15 1.82
C SER A 81 14.03 3.27 2.74
N ARG A 82 13.54 4.49 2.53
CA ARG A 82 13.79 5.66 3.40
C ARG A 82 12.85 5.72 4.61
N LEU A 83 11.78 4.93 4.59
CA LEU A 83 10.79 4.80 5.66
C LEU A 83 11.04 3.53 6.47
#